data_AF-A0A067QF10-F1
#
_entry.id   AF-A0A067QF10-F1
#
_cell.length_a   1.000
_cell.length_b   1.000
_cell.length_c   1.000
_cell.angle_alpha   90.00
_cell.angle_beta   90.00
_cell.angle_gamma   90.00
#
_symmetry.space_group_name_H-M   'P 1'
#
loop_
_entity.id
_entity.type
_entity.pdbx_description
1 polymer ?
#
loop_
_entity_poly.entity_id
_entity_poly.type
_entity_poly.pdbx_seq_one_letter_code
_entity_poly.pdbx_strand_id
1 'polypeptide(L)'
;MYLACLSTSSSNDKLAFDVGLQEHSQGEACWWTVHPASKQRSEGEKVRVGDDLILVSVATERYLHTAKENDLSVVNASFHVTHWSVQPYGTGISRMKYVGMYTALTLTRE
;
A
#
# COMPACT_ATOMS: atom_id res chain seq x y z
N MET A 1 1.72 10.27 -11.25
CA MET A 1 1.39 8.83 -11.16
C MET A 1 0.84 8.56 -9.77
N TYR A 2 -0.20 7.75 -9.67
CA TYR A 2 -0.95 7.43 -8.46
C TYR A 2 -0.99 5.91 -8.28
N LEU A 3 -0.85 5.42 -7.05
CA LEU A 3 -0.98 4.00 -6.73
C LEU A 3 -2.44 3.58 -6.89
N ALA A 4 -2.69 2.60 -7.75
CA ALA A 4 -4.04 2.21 -8.14
C ALA A 4 -4.23 0.70 -8.15
N CYS A 5 -5.44 0.27 -7.84
CA CYS A 5 -5.92 -1.08 -8.14
C CYS A 5 -6.27 -1.16 -9.63
N LEU A 6 -5.62 -2.06 -10.36
CA LEU A 6 -5.79 -2.26 -11.79
C LEU A 6 -6.91 -3.27 -12.07
N SER A 7 -7.47 -3.22 -13.28
CA SER A 7 -8.48 -4.19 -13.72
C SER A 7 -7.90 -5.56 -14.12
N THR A 8 -6.57 -5.69 -14.12
CA THR A 8 -5.86 -6.93 -14.42
C THR A 8 -5.64 -7.77 -13.17
N SER A 9 -5.45 -9.07 -13.37
CA SER A 9 -5.13 -10.04 -12.33
C SER A 9 -4.08 -11.00 -12.86
N SER A 10 -2.85 -10.85 -12.38
CA SER A 10 -1.70 -11.71 -12.75
C SER A 10 -1.29 -12.68 -11.63
N SER A 11 -1.88 -12.53 -10.44
CA SER A 11 -1.57 -13.34 -9.26
C SER A 11 -2.07 -14.78 -9.37
N ASN A 12 -1.40 -15.69 -8.65
CA ASN A 12 -1.91 -17.04 -8.39
C ASN A 12 -3.24 -17.04 -7.62
N ASP A 13 -3.49 -16.01 -6.78
CA ASP A 13 -4.79 -15.77 -6.18
C ASP A 13 -5.74 -15.19 -7.24
N LYS A 14 -6.66 -16.01 -7.75
CA LYS A 14 -7.62 -15.62 -8.80
C LYS A 14 -8.59 -14.53 -8.39
N LEU A 15 -8.68 -14.23 -7.10
CA LEU A 15 -9.50 -13.14 -6.59
C LEU A 15 -8.68 -11.85 -6.44
N ALA A 16 -7.35 -11.92 -6.45
CA ALA A 16 -6.52 -10.74 -6.31
C ALA A 16 -6.50 -9.89 -7.58
N PHE A 17 -6.39 -8.58 -7.41
CA PHE A 17 -6.17 -7.64 -8.50
C PHE A 17 -4.74 -7.12 -8.46
N ASP A 18 -4.20 -6.80 -9.63
CA ASP A 18 -2.88 -6.20 -9.73
C ASP A 18 -2.91 -4.78 -9.14
N VAL A 19 -1.80 -4.39 -8.53
CA VAL A 19 -1.59 -3.03 -8.03
C VAL A 19 -0.44 -2.40 -8.81
N GLY A 20 -0.65 -1.16 -9.28
CA GLY A 20 0.32 -0.48 -10.11
C GLY A 20 0.16 1.03 -10.07
N LEU A 21 0.75 1.70 -11.06
CA LEU A 21 0.69 3.15 -11.20
C LEU A 21 -0.21 3.56 -12.35
N GLN A 22 -1.05 4.58 -12.12
CA GLN A 22 -1.83 5.25 -13.16
C GLN A 22 -1.47 6.74 -13.25
N GLU A 23 -1.57 7.34 -14.44
CA GLU A 23 -1.26 8.77 -14.62
C GLU A 23 -2.35 9.69 -14.04
N HIS A 24 -3.60 9.24 -14.09
CA HIS A 24 -4.77 10.01 -13.69
C HIS A 24 -5.32 9.47 -12.37
N SER A 25 -5.85 10.36 -11.52
CA SER A 25 -6.49 10.02 -10.24
C SER A 25 -8.03 9.97 -10.35
N GLN A 26 -8.56 9.69 -11.54
CA GLN A 26 -10.00 9.71 -11.79
C GLN A 26 -10.65 8.42 -11.24
N GLY A 27 -11.83 8.58 -10.63
CA GLY A 27 -12.57 7.46 -10.04
C GLY A 27 -11.94 6.93 -8.75
N GLU A 28 -12.36 5.73 -8.36
CA GLU A 28 -12.04 5.11 -7.06
C GLU A 28 -10.77 4.25 -7.08
N ALA A 29 -10.26 3.90 -8.27
CA ALA A 29 -9.14 2.96 -8.43
C ALA A 29 -7.86 3.41 -7.70
N CYS A 30 -7.64 4.73 -7.58
CA CYS A 30 -6.47 5.32 -6.92
C CYS A 30 -6.68 5.61 -5.42
N TRP A 31 -7.84 5.27 -4.86
CA TRP A 31 -8.18 5.59 -3.48
C TRP A 31 -8.02 4.38 -2.57
N TRP A 32 -7.37 4.63 -1.44
CA TRP A 32 -7.12 3.64 -0.40
C TRP A 32 -7.56 4.22 0.94
N THR A 33 -8.44 3.52 1.65
CA THR A 33 -8.78 3.88 3.03
C THR A 33 -7.73 3.31 3.97
N VAL A 34 -7.46 4.04 5.04
CA VAL A 34 -6.49 3.66 6.07
C VAL A 34 -7.24 3.18 7.29
N HIS A 35 -6.95 1.95 7.72
CA HIS A 35 -7.50 1.36 8.93
C HIS A 35 -6.39 1.06 9.94
N PRO A 36 -6.65 1.19 11.25
CA PRO A 36 -5.70 0.79 12.26
C PRO A 36 -5.50 -0.73 12.24
N ALA A 37 -4.25 -1.20 12.22
CA ALA A 37 -3.96 -2.63 12.27
C ALA A 37 -4.13 -3.24 13.68
N SER A 38 -4.26 -2.41 14.72
CA SER A 38 -4.38 -2.85 16.10
C SER A 38 -5.55 -2.18 16.83
N LYS A 39 -6.03 -2.83 17.89
CA LYS A 39 -7.10 -2.31 18.76
C LYS A 39 -6.66 -1.15 19.67
N GLN A 40 -5.39 -0.75 19.62
CA GLN A 40 -4.87 0.38 20.41
C GLN A 40 -5.24 1.73 19.78
N ARG A 41 -5.78 1.72 18.57
CA ARG A 41 -6.13 2.91 17.81
C ARG A 41 -7.55 2.81 17.28
N SER A 42 -8.20 3.95 17.18
CA SER A 42 -9.58 4.09 16.74
C SER A 42 -9.66 4.90 15.45
N GLU A 43 -10.73 4.68 14.70
CA GLU A 43 -11.07 5.53 13.55
C GLU A 43 -11.23 6.99 14.00
N GLY A 44 -10.76 7.93 13.17
CA GLY A 44 -10.75 9.36 13.47
C GLY A 44 -9.54 9.84 14.28
N GLU A 45 -8.74 8.95 14.84
CA GLU A 45 -7.46 9.34 15.45
C GLU A 45 -6.41 9.73 14.39
N LYS A 46 -5.54 10.70 14.72
CA LYS A 46 -4.39 11.01 13.88
C LYS A 46 -3.43 9.83 13.85
N VAL A 47 -2.99 9.41 12.66
CA VAL A 47 -1.91 8.43 12.48
C VAL A 47 -0.59 9.00 13.02
N ARG A 48 0.19 8.16 13.69
CA ARG A 48 1.49 8.48 14.29
C ARG A 48 2.59 7.70 13.57
N VAL A 49 3.81 8.20 13.67
CA VAL A 49 5.00 7.50 13.18
C VAL A 49 5.15 6.18 13.94
N GLY A 50 5.43 5.09 13.22
CA GLY A 50 5.56 3.76 13.79
C GLY A 50 4.23 3.01 13.95
N ASP A 51 3.10 3.61 13.57
CA ASP A 51 1.84 2.88 13.48
C ASP A 51 1.88 1.87 12.34
N ASP A 52 1.28 0.71 12.61
CA ASP A 52 0.93 -0.26 11.58
C ASP A 52 -0.47 0.02 11.05
N LEU A 53 -0.57 0.06 9.73
CA LEU A 53 -1.80 0.37 9.01
C LEU A 53 -2.25 -0.81 8.14
N ILE A 54 -3.54 -0.85 7.88
CA ILE A 54 -4.15 -1.66 6.84
C ILE A 54 -4.67 -0.69 5.78
N LEU A 55 -4.36 -0.98 4.51
CA LEU A 55 -4.83 -0.20 3.36
C LEU A 55 -5.90 -1.00 2.64
N VAL A 56 -7.06 -0.40 2.38
CA VAL A 56 -8.18 -1.03 1.68
C VAL A 56 -8.50 -0.23 0.43
N SER A 57 -8.51 -0.89 -0.73
CA SER A 57 -8.91 -0.29 -2.01
C SER A 57 -10.38 0.10 -1.97
N VAL A 58 -10.70 1.35 -2.30
CA VAL A 58 -12.10 1.80 -2.40
C VAL A 58 -12.81 1.09 -3.56
N ALA A 59 -12.12 0.90 -4.69
CA ALA A 59 -12.72 0.33 -5.88
C ALA A 59 -13.04 -1.17 -5.78
N THR A 60 -12.32 -1.92 -4.93
CA THR A 60 -12.42 -3.39 -4.89
C THR A 60 -12.67 -3.97 -3.49
N GLU A 61 -12.71 -3.13 -2.46
CA GLU A 61 -12.90 -3.52 -1.05
C GLU A 61 -11.89 -4.60 -0.57
N ARG A 62 -10.68 -4.55 -1.12
CA ARG A 62 -9.60 -5.51 -0.86
C ARG A 62 -8.40 -4.84 -0.22
N TYR A 63 -7.66 -5.61 0.56
CA TYR A 63 -6.47 -5.16 1.26
C TYR A 63 -5.27 -5.06 0.31
N LEU A 64 -4.44 -4.03 0.48
CA LEU A 64 -3.11 -4.01 -0.10
C LEU A 64 -2.27 -5.10 0.57
N HIS A 65 -1.95 -6.13 -0.19
CA HIS A 65 -1.37 -7.37 0.31
C HIS A 65 0.00 -7.62 -0.32
N THR A 66 0.94 -8.10 0.49
CA THR A 66 2.22 -8.64 0.00
C THR A 66 2.15 -10.15 -0.01
N ALA A 67 2.34 -10.74 -1.20
CA ALA A 67 2.33 -12.18 -1.41
C ALA A 67 3.68 -12.65 -1.92
N LYS A 68 4.03 -13.91 -1.62
CA LYS A 68 5.19 -14.56 -2.21
C LYS A 68 4.71 -15.52 -3.30
N GLU A 69 5.03 -15.21 -4.54
CA GLU A 69 4.63 -15.98 -5.72
C GLU A 69 5.87 -16.37 -6.52
N ASN A 70 6.07 -17.68 -6.76
CA ASN A 70 7.22 -18.19 -7.51
C ASN A 70 8.57 -17.64 -7.02
N ASP A 71 8.73 -17.60 -5.69
CA ASP A 71 9.89 -17.01 -4.99
C ASP A 71 10.10 -15.49 -5.14
N LEU A 72 9.19 -14.79 -5.81
CA LEU A 72 9.17 -13.34 -5.92
C LEU A 72 8.16 -12.74 -4.93
N SER A 73 8.52 -11.61 -4.32
CA SER A 73 7.57 -10.83 -3.52
C SER A 73 6.78 -9.91 -4.44
N VAL A 74 5.46 -10.05 -4.43
CA VAL A 74 4.54 -9.25 -5.25
C VAL A 74 3.57 -8.49 -4.36
N VAL A 75 3.07 -7.36 -4.85
CA VAL A 75 2.06 -6.57 -4.15
C VAL A 75 0.78 -6.57 -4.99
N ASN A 76 -0.32 -6.98 -4.39
CA ASN A 76 -1.63 -7.09 -5.04
C ASN A 76 -2.73 -6.57 -4.11
N ALA A 77 -3.97 -6.52 -4.60
CA ALA A 77 -5.15 -6.25 -3.80
C ALA A 77 -5.90 -7.56 -3.56
N SER A 78 -5.86 -8.11 -2.34
CA SER A 78 -6.42 -9.42 -1.98
C SER A 78 -7.27 -9.35 -0.70
N PHE A 79 -7.97 -10.43 -0.36
CA PHE A 79 -8.68 -10.56 0.93
C PHE A 79 -7.74 -10.89 2.11
N HIS A 80 -6.46 -11.14 1.84
CA HIS A 80 -5.46 -11.33 2.88
C HIS A 80 -4.94 -10.00 3.41
N VAL A 81 -4.98 -9.83 4.73
CA VAL A 81 -4.53 -8.61 5.39
C VAL A 81 -3.00 -8.61 5.49
N THR A 82 -2.38 -7.47 5.17
CA THR A 82 -0.97 -7.17 5.46
C THR A 82 -0.89 -5.89 6.28
N HIS A 83 -0.04 -5.90 7.31
CA HIS A 83 0.25 -4.72 8.11
C HIS A 83 1.40 -3.93 7.48
N TRP A 84 1.18 -2.63 7.29
CA TRP A 84 2.15 -1.72 6.70
C TRP A 84 2.62 -0.71 7.74
N SER A 85 3.90 -0.76 8.09
CA SER A 85 4.50 0.19 9.03
C SER A 85 4.78 1.53 8.34
N VAL A 86 4.42 2.63 9.00
CA VAL A 86 4.62 3.98 8.48
C VAL A 86 5.87 4.63 9.06
N GLN A 87 6.80 5.00 8.17
CA GLN A 87 7.98 5.78 8.50
C GLN A 87 8.10 7.02 7.60
N PRO A 88 8.33 8.22 8.17
CA PRO A 88 8.50 9.43 7.39
C PRO A 88 9.86 9.42 6.68
N TYR A 89 9.87 9.63 5.36
CA TYR A 89 11.11 9.76 4.59
C TYR A 89 11.61 11.22 4.50
N GLY A 90 10.71 12.17 4.62
CA GLY A 90 11.04 13.60 4.60
C GLY A 90 9.84 14.43 4.99
N THR A 91 10.08 15.68 5.35
CA THR A 91 9.04 16.65 5.66
C THR A 91 8.93 17.67 4.52
N GLY A 92 7.83 18.42 4.46
CA GLY A 92 7.69 19.53 3.50
C GLY A 92 8.73 20.64 3.63
N ILE A 93 9.61 20.57 4.64
CA ILE A 93 10.64 21.59 4.96
C ILE A 93 12.06 21.03 4.77
N SER A 94 12.29 19.72 4.93
CA SER A 94 13.58 19.08 4.65
C SER A 94 13.49 17.57 4.40
N ARG A 95 14.36 17.04 3.54
CA ARG A 95 14.56 15.59 3.37
C ARG A 95 15.52 15.09 4.45
N MET A 96 15.09 14.10 5.24
CA MET A 96 15.99 13.40 6.17
C MET A 96 16.84 12.40 5.38
N LYS A 97 18.16 12.46 5.55
CA LYS A 97 19.09 11.48 4.98
C LYS A 97 19.43 10.43 6.04
N TYR A 98 18.75 9.28 6.09
CA TYR A 98 19.35 8.10 6.72
C TYR A 98 19.00 6.78 6.02
N VAL A 99 20.00 5.91 6.12
CA VAL A 99 20.32 4.66 5.41
C VAL A 99 19.61 3.47 6.07
N GLY A 100 19.05 2.57 5.25
CA GLY A 100 19.15 1.12 5.48
C GLY A 100 18.05 0.40 6.27
N MET A 101 16.96 0.01 5.60
CA MET A 101 16.46 -1.38 5.56
C MET A 101 15.36 -1.43 4.48
N TYR A 102 15.62 -2.20 3.43
CA TYR A 102 14.80 -2.24 2.22
C TYR A 102 13.63 -3.21 2.39
N THR A 103 12.42 -2.67 2.45
CA THR A 103 11.28 -3.14 1.65
C THR A 103 10.74 -1.90 0.93
N ALA A 104 11.36 -1.67 -0.23
CA ALA A 104 11.17 -0.50 -1.05
C ALA A 104 9.80 -0.50 -1.74
N LEU A 105 8.92 0.42 -1.35
CA LEU A 105 8.05 1.11 -2.32
C LEU A 105 8.86 2.25 -2.96
N THR A 106 10.05 1.91 -3.46
CA THR A 106 10.85 2.79 -4.29
C THR A 106 10.51 2.45 -5.73
N LEU A 107 9.52 3.13 -6.29
CA LEU A 107 9.33 3.21 -7.74
C LEU A 107 10.44 4.10 -8.32
N THR A 108 11.65 3.55 -8.43
CA THR A 108 12.70 4.13 -9.27
C THR A 108 12.35 3.86 -10.73
N ARG A 109 12.01 4.94 -11.42
CA ARG A 109 11.91 5.02 -12.88
C ARG A 109 13.34 4.99 -13.45
N GLU A 110 13.53 4.27 -14.56
CA GLU A 110 14.61 4.57 -15.52
C GLU A 110 14.43 5.99 -16.10
#